data_AF-A0A950N7S1-F1
#
_entry.id   AF-A0A950N7S1-F1
#
_cell.length_a   1.000
_cell.length_b   1.000
_cell.length_c   1.000
_cell.angle_alpha   90.00
_cell.angle_beta   90.00
_cell.angle_gamma   90.00
#
_symmetry.space_group_name_H-M   'P 1'
#
loop_
_entity.id
_entity.type
_entity.pdbx_description
1 polymer ?
#
loop_
_entity_poly.entity_id
_entity_poly.type
_entity_poly.pdbx_seq_one_letter_code
_entity_poly.pdbx_strand_id
1 'polypeptide(L)'
;KARKALTELASNFARWNALSKNIPHTELAEMVLDESGYTDALKADRSAEAPGRLDNLKELVRSMEQYESLAAFLEHVSLVMELEQNDTGDRVSLMTLHAAKGLEFDTVFLPGWEEGLFPSQRTMDENGLKGLEEERRLAYVGLTRARKRAFVYFAANRRVHGNWQSSLPSRFINELPQEHTDTVVDEGFYGGYVGFRDNAQAATFGSGYDSPGWKRAQANRAAAGAQRTRPPLIEAQAYTVQTSDPSATQYARGDRVFHQKFGYGRVTAVEGNKLTINFDHSGEKKVIDTFVTRGCEHA
;
A
#
# COMPACT_ATOMS: atom_id res chain seq x y z
N LYS A 1 -0.74 51.94 10.42
CA LYS A 1 -0.39 50.52 10.13
C LYS A 1 -1.63 49.63 10.16
N ALA A 2 -2.40 49.58 11.25
CA ALA A 2 -3.61 48.75 11.35
C ALA A 2 -4.67 49.01 10.26
N ARG A 3 -4.98 50.28 9.95
CA ARG A 3 -5.95 50.64 8.89
C ARG A 3 -5.57 50.04 7.53
N LYS A 4 -4.30 50.10 7.13
CA LYS A 4 -3.80 49.56 5.86
C LYS A 4 -3.96 48.03 5.82
N ALA A 5 -3.56 47.35 6.90
CA ALA A 5 -3.68 45.89 7.00
C ALA A 5 -5.15 45.41 6.94
N LEU A 6 -6.07 46.13 7.59
CA LEU A 6 -7.51 45.81 7.52
C LEU A 6 -8.08 46.03 6.13
N THR A 7 -7.68 47.11 5.44
CA THR A 7 -8.08 47.37 4.05
C THR A 7 -7.58 46.29 3.10
N GLU A 8 -6.33 45.84 3.28
CA GLU A 8 -5.73 44.76 2.50
C GLU A 8 -6.46 43.42 2.72
N LEU A 9 -6.73 43.06 3.98
CA LEU A 9 -7.49 41.86 4.33
C LEU A 9 -8.91 41.88 3.73
N ALA A 10 -9.63 42.99 3.87
CA ALA A 10 -10.97 43.14 3.29
C ALA A 10 -10.95 43.03 1.76
N SER A 11 -9.91 43.56 1.12
CA SER A 11 -9.73 43.47 -0.34
C SER A 11 -9.48 42.03 -0.79
N ASN A 12 -8.68 41.27 -0.02
CA ASN A 12 -8.47 39.85 -0.27
C ASN A 12 -9.76 39.04 -0.16
N PHE A 13 -10.57 39.25 0.89
CA PHE A 13 -11.87 38.57 1.01
C PHE A 13 -12.82 38.90 -0.14
N ALA A 14 -12.91 40.17 -0.55
CA ALA A 14 -13.73 40.57 -1.68
C ALA A 14 -13.26 39.89 -2.99
N ARG A 15 -11.94 39.81 -3.20
CA ARG A 15 -11.35 39.14 -4.36
C ARG A 15 -11.60 37.63 -4.35
N TRP A 16 -11.35 36.94 -3.23
CA TRP A 16 -11.61 35.49 -3.12
C TRP A 16 -13.08 35.14 -3.33
N ASN A 17 -14.01 35.96 -2.82
CA ASN A 17 -15.44 35.78 -3.06
C ASN A 17 -15.84 36.00 -4.53
N ALA A 18 -15.16 36.89 -5.25
CA ALA A 18 -15.38 37.05 -6.69
C ALA A 18 -14.82 35.85 -7.48
N LEU A 19 -13.66 35.34 -7.07
CA LEU A 19 -13.00 34.20 -7.71
C LEU A 19 -13.74 32.88 -7.47
N SER A 20 -14.32 32.67 -6.29
CA SER A 20 -15.04 31.43 -5.93
C SER A 20 -16.18 31.05 -6.88
N LYS A 21 -16.66 32.01 -7.69
CA LYS A 21 -17.70 31.80 -8.70
C LYS A 21 -17.15 31.28 -10.04
N ASN A 22 -15.85 31.43 -10.29
CA ASN A 22 -15.24 31.25 -11.59
C ASN A 22 -14.08 30.25 -11.60
N ILE A 23 -13.55 29.86 -10.44
CA ILE A 23 -12.47 28.88 -10.32
C ILE A 23 -12.93 27.67 -9.49
N PRO A 24 -12.32 26.48 -9.70
CA PRO A 24 -12.56 25.33 -8.86
C PRO A 24 -12.30 25.65 -7.38
N HIS A 25 -13.10 25.06 -6.49
CA HIS A 25 -13.01 25.26 -5.04
C HIS A 25 -11.69 24.75 -4.45
N THR A 26 -11.04 23.79 -5.09
CA THR A 26 -9.69 23.30 -4.73
C THR A 26 -8.63 24.37 -5.01
N GLU A 27 -8.63 24.94 -6.22
CA GLU A 27 -7.73 26.05 -6.59
C GLU A 27 -7.95 27.29 -5.72
N LEU A 28 -9.21 27.59 -5.37
CA LEU A 28 -9.53 28.66 -4.44
C LEU A 28 -8.92 28.40 -3.05
N ALA A 29 -9.01 27.17 -2.54
CA ALA A 29 -8.46 26.82 -1.24
C ALA A 29 -6.93 26.95 -1.22
N GLU A 30 -6.24 26.46 -2.26
CA GLU A 30 -4.79 26.63 -2.40
C GLU A 30 -4.40 28.11 -2.43
N MET A 31 -5.11 28.92 -3.23
CA MET A 31 -4.87 30.37 -3.33
C MET A 31 -5.04 31.06 -1.97
N VAL A 32 -6.10 30.72 -1.22
CA VAL A 32 -6.34 31.29 0.12
C VAL A 32 -5.24 30.88 1.10
N LEU A 33 -4.82 29.61 1.10
CA LEU A 33 -3.77 29.11 2.00
C LEU A 33 -2.43 29.82 1.79
N ASP A 34 -2.07 30.06 0.53
CA ASP A 34 -0.82 30.74 0.18
C ASP A 34 -0.90 32.26 0.40
N GLU A 35 -1.94 32.93 -0.10
CA GLU A 35 -2.06 34.39 -0.02
C GLU A 35 -2.42 34.91 1.38
N SER A 36 -3.01 34.07 2.24
CA SER A 36 -3.20 34.39 3.67
C SER A 36 -1.88 34.37 4.45
N GLY A 37 -0.81 33.82 3.86
CA GLY A 37 0.46 33.58 4.54
C GLY A 37 0.41 32.41 5.52
N TYR A 38 -0.67 31.63 5.56
CA TYR A 38 -0.80 30.50 6.48
C TYR A 38 0.18 29.37 6.14
N THR A 39 0.32 29.04 4.84
CA THR A 39 1.32 28.07 4.37
C THR A 39 2.73 28.48 4.78
N ASP A 40 3.09 29.76 4.60
CA ASP A 40 4.42 30.26 4.91
C ASP A 40 4.67 30.36 6.42
N ALA A 41 3.66 30.70 7.21
CA ALA A 41 3.72 30.66 8.66
C ALA A 41 4.02 29.24 9.17
N LEU A 42 3.40 28.21 8.58
CA LEU A 42 3.66 26.81 8.91
C LEU A 42 5.03 26.31 8.42
N LYS A 43 5.50 26.76 7.26
CA LYS A 43 6.87 26.45 6.79
C LYS A 43 7.95 27.10 7.67
N ALA A 44 7.67 28.28 8.21
CA ALA A 44 8.58 28.98 9.12
C ALA A 44 8.57 28.39 10.54
N ASP A 45 7.52 27.65 10.91
CA ASP A 45 7.42 26.97 12.20
C ASP A 45 8.43 25.81 12.28
N ARG A 46 9.28 25.86 13.32
CA ARG A 46 10.31 24.85 13.60
C ARG A 46 9.85 23.79 14.61
N SER A 47 8.57 23.81 14.98
CA SER A 47 7.99 22.78 15.83
C SER A 47 8.01 21.42 15.11
N ALA A 48 8.15 20.34 15.89
CA ALA A 48 8.15 18.97 15.34
C ALA A 48 6.81 18.61 14.64
N GLU A 49 5.73 19.31 14.94
CA GLU A 49 4.40 19.09 14.37
C GLU A 49 4.19 19.81 13.04
N ALA A 50 4.98 20.85 12.72
CA ALA A 50 4.78 21.70 11.55
C ALA A 50 4.75 20.94 10.21
N PRO A 51 5.63 19.95 9.96
CA PRO A 51 5.55 19.13 8.73
C PRO A 51 4.22 18.36 8.62
N GLY A 52 3.72 17.80 9.72
CA GLY A 52 2.45 17.08 9.75
C GLY A 52 1.26 17.99 9.49
N ARG A 53 1.30 19.24 9.97
CA ARG A 53 0.25 20.24 9.70
C ARG A 53 0.20 20.63 8.21
N LEU A 54 1.35 20.76 7.56
CA LEU A 54 1.41 21.01 6.12
C LEU A 54 0.86 19.82 5.31
N ASP A 55 1.17 18.60 5.73
CA ASP A 55 0.63 17.40 5.08
C ASP A 55 -0.90 17.29 5.27
N ASN A 56 -1.42 17.67 6.44
CA ASN A 56 -2.88 17.76 6.69
C ASN A 56 -3.57 18.78 5.78
N LEU A 57 -2.97 19.95 5.53
CA LEU A 57 -3.54 20.94 4.61
C LEU A 57 -3.59 20.45 3.16
N LYS A 58 -2.56 19.72 2.71
CA LYS A 58 -2.58 19.09 1.38
C LYS A 58 -3.69 18.06 1.28
N GLU A 59 -3.88 17.25 2.32
CA GLU A 59 -4.95 16.25 2.33
C GLU A 59 -6.33 16.92 2.43
N LEU A 60 -6.46 18.07 3.10
CA LEU A 60 -7.69 18.88 3.09
C LEU A 60 -8.05 19.29 1.65
N VAL A 61 -7.13 19.94 0.93
CA VAL A 61 -7.37 20.35 -0.47
C VAL A 61 -7.72 19.14 -1.34
N ARG A 62 -7.03 18.02 -1.14
CA ARG A 62 -7.32 16.78 -1.87
C ARG A 62 -8.68 16.17 -1.52
N SER A 63 -9.10 16.23 -0.26
CA SER A 63 -10.43 15.75 0.16
C SER A 63 -11.55 16.57 -0.49
N MET A 64 -11.28 17.86 -0.76
CA MET A 64 -12.22 18.73 -1.46
C MET A 64 -12.43 18.32 -2.93
N GLU A 65 -11.48 17.64 -3.58
CA GLU A 65 -11.63 17.16 -4.98
C GLU A 65 -12.83 16.24 -5.19
N GLN A 66 -13.29 15.57 -4.13
CA GLN A 66 -14.42 14.62 -4.19
C GLN A 66 -15.78 15.31 -4.32
N TYR A 67 -15.83 16.63 -4.14
CA TYR A 67 -17.04 17.43 -4.12
C TYR A 67 -17.11 18.32 -5.34
N GLU A 68 -18.31 18.54 -5.88
CA GLU A 68 -18.50 19.35 -7.09
C GLU A 68 -18.37 20.86 -6.83
N SER A 69 -18.54 21.30 -5.58
CA SER A 69 -18.47 22.72 -5.21
C SER A 69 -18.04 22.92 -3.76
N LEU A 70 -17.59 24.14 -3.43
CA LEU A 70 -17.30 24.54 -2.05
C LEU A 70 -18.54 24.40 -1.15
N ALA A 71 -19.73 24.74 -1.66
CA ALA A 71 -20.97 24.64 -0.90
C ALA A 71 -21.28 23.19 -0.52
N ALA A 72 -21.15 22.26 -1.46
CA ALA A 72 -21.34 20.82 -1.21
C ALA A 72 -20.34 20.27 -0.18
N PHE A 73 -19.07 20.69 -0.26
CA PHE A 73 -18.06 20.32 0.73
C PHE A 73 -18.41 20.83 2.14
N LEU A 74 -18.78 22.11 2.27
CA LEU A 74 -19.12 22.71 3.56
C LEU A 74 -20.41 22.12 4.17
N GLU A 75 -21.39 21.77 3.33
CA GLU A 75 -22.60 21.06 3.77
C GLU A 75 -22.25 19.68 4.34
N HIS A 76 -21.42 18.91 3.63
CA HIS A 76 -20.94 17.62 4.13
C HIS A 76 -20.19 17.76 5.46
N VAL A 77 -19.25 18.72 5.57
CA VAL A 77 -18.51 18.96 6.82
C VAL A 77 -19.47 19.32 7.96
N SER A 78 -20.46 20.17 7.71
CA SER A 78 -21.44 20.57 8.72
C SER A 78 -22.26 19.38 9.21
N LEU A 79 -22.71 18.51 8.30
CA LEU A 79 -23.47 17.29 8.63
C LEU A 79 -22.63 16.30 9.45
N VAL A 80 -21.37 16.08 9.07
CA VAL A 80 -20.45 15.19 9.80
C VAL A 80 -20.20 15.71 11.22
N MET A 81 -19.99 17.02 11.38
CA MET A 81 -19.78 17.63 12.69
C MET A 81 -21.03 17.53 13.59
N GLU A 82 -22.23 17.65 13.04
CA GLU A 82 -23.48 17.49 13.78
C GLU A 82 -23.72 16.04 14.23
N LEU A 83 -23.35 15.06 13.39
CA LEU A 83 -23.36 13.64 13.74
C LEU A 83 -22.36 13.35 14.88
N GLU A 84 -21.14 13.90 14.82
CA GLU A 84 -20.13 13.70 15.88
C GLU A 84 -20.56 14.29 17.23
N GLN A 85 -21.29 15.42 17.24
CA GLN A 85 -21.74 16.05 18.48
C GLN A 85 -22.89 15.32 19.17
N ASN A 86 -23.75 14.65 18.40
CA ASN A 86 -24.96 13.99 18.92
C ASN A 86 -24.77 12.48 19.19
N ASP A 87 -23.64 11.90 18.78
CA ASP A 87 -23.40 10.47 18.93
C ASP A 87 -22.74 10.12 20.28
N THR A 88 -23.55 9.61 21.21
CA THR A 88 -23.11 9.07 22.51
C THR A 88 -23.02 7.55 22.52
N GLY A 89 -23.06 6.89 21.36
CA GLY A 89 -23.02 5.43 21.24
C GLY A 89 -21.65 4.77 21.39
N ASP A 90 -21.64 3.44 21.34
CA ASP A 90 -20.43 2.64 21.19
C ASP A 90 -19.76 2.95 19.85
N ARG A 91 -18.47 3.31 19.88
CA ARG A 91 -17.72 3.74 18.70
C ARG A 91 -16.39 3.02 18.55
N VAL A 92 -15.89 3.00 17.32
CA VAL A 92 -14.52 2.58 17.02
C VAL A 92 -13.57 3.76 17.23
N SER A 93 -12.56 3.59 18.07
CA SER A 93 -11.57 4.62 18.33
C SER A 93 -10.45 4.57 17.28
N LEU A 94 -10.32 5.64 16.49
CA LEU A 94 -9.21 5.82 15.55
C LEU A 94 -8.15 6.72 16.17
N MET A 95 -6.90 6.28 16.19
CA MET A 95 -5.80 7.04 16.77
C MET A 95 -4.45 6.62 16.17
N THR A 96 -3.43 7.43 16.37
CA THR A 96 -2.06 7.09 15.99
C THR A 96 -1.44 6.12 17.01
N LEU A 97 -0.42 5.35 16.61
CA LEU A 97 0.32 4.46 17.51
C LEU A 97 0.89 5.18 18.74
N HIS A 98 1.33 6.43 18.55
CA HIS A 98 1.82 7.29 19.63
C HIS A 98 0.72 7.63 20.64
N ALA A 99 -0.47 7.99 20.16
CA ALA A 99 -1.61 8.34 21.01
C ALA A 99 -2.19 7.12 21.76
N ALA A 100 -1.97 5.91 21.27
CA ALA A 100 -2.44 4.69 21.91
C ALA A 100 -1.64 4.29 23.17
N LYS A 101 -0.53 4.98 23.48
CA LYS A 101 0.34 4.64 24.61
C LYS A 101 -0.43 4.70 25.93
N GLY A 102 -0.43 3.60 26.67
CA GLY A 102 -1.12 3.48 27.97
C GLY A 102 -2.61 3.15 27.87
N LEU A 103 -3.15 3.03 26.65
CA LEU A 103 -4.50 2.53 26.40
C LEU A 103 -4.44 1.02 26.09
N GLU A 104 -5.58 0.34 26.23
CA GLU A 104 -5.74 -1.07 25.90
C GLU A 104 -7.14 -1.33 25.37
N PHE A 105 -7.25 -2.21 24.37
CA PHE A 105 -8.50 -2.54 23.69
C PHE A 105 -8.62 -4.05 23.51
N ASP A 106 -9.85 -4.56 23.52
CA ASP A 106 -10.09 -5.99 23.29
C ASP A 106 -9.66 -6.43 21.89
N THR A 107 -9.84 -5.57 20.89
CA THR A 107 -9.44 -5.83 19.50
C THR A 107 -8.80 -4.58 18.92
N VAL A 108 -7.65 -4.74 18.26
CA VAL A 108 -6.90 -3.66 17.61
C VAL A 108 -6.70 -4.00 16.15
N PHE A 109 -6.95 -3.02 15.29
CA PHE A 109 -6.66 -3.10 13.85
C PHE A 109 -5.48 -2.18 13.56
N LEU A 110 -4.43 -2.73 12.95
CA LEU A 110 -3.15 -2.08 12.69
C LEU A 110 -2.93 -2.00 11.17
N PRO A 111 -3.50 -1.00 10.49
CA PRO A 111 -3.29 -0.81 9.06
C PRO A 111 -1.94 -0.14 8.77
N GLY A 112 -1.45 -0.30 7.53
CA GLY A 112 -0.30 0.45 7.03
C GLY A 112 1.06 -0.11 7.44
N TRP A 113 1.14 -1.42 7.71
CA TRP A 113 2.41 -2.11 7.95
C TRP A 113 3.13 -2.36 6.63
N GLU A 114 3.66 -1.27 6.06
CA GLU A 114 4.27 -1.21 4.74
C GLU A 114 5.67 -0.59 4.83
N GLU A 115 6.64 -1.11 4.08
CA GLU A 115 7.96 -0.48 3.96
C GLU A 115 7.84 0.95 3.44
N GLY A 116 8.54 1.88 4.10
CA GLY A 116 8.51 3.32 3.81
C GLY A 116 7.42 4.08 4.55
N LEU A 117 6.33 3.42 4.96
CA LEU A 117 5.29 3.99 5.82
C LEU A 117 5.51 3.60 7.30
N PHE A 118 5.64 2.31 7.57
CA PHE A 118 5.90 1.76 8.89
C PHE A 118 6.78 0.50 8.78
N PRO A 119 8.11 0.60 8.89
CA PRO A 119 8.86 1.76 9.41
C PRO A 119 8.89 2.96 8.46
N SER A 120 8.83 4.16 9.04
CA SER A 120 8.90 5.43 8.29
C SER A 120 10.27 5.63 7.62
N GLN A 121 10.26 5.87 6.30
CA GLN A 121 11.49 6.14 5.54
C GLN A 121 12.24 7.37 6.08
N ARG A 122 11.51 8.40 6.51
CA ARG A 122 12.12 9.63 7.06
C ARG A 122 12.90 9.33 8.34
N THR A 123 12.32 8.56 9.26
CA THR A 123 12.96 8.16 10.52
C THR A 123 14.24 7.35 10.26
N MET A 124 14.20 6.49 9.24
CA MET A 124 15.36 5.69 8.81
C MET A 124 16.48 6.56 8.22
N ASP A 125 16.14 7.55 7.40
CA ASP A 125 17.13 8.42 6.76
C ASP A 125 17.80 9.37 7.77
N GLU A 126 17.05 9.84 8.77
CA GLU A 126 17.56 10.76 9.81
C GLU A 126 18.41 10.04 10.88
N ASN A 127 17.96 8.88 11.34
CA ASN A 127 18.51 8.22 12.53
C ASN A 127 19.11 6.83 12.26
N GLY A 128 19.09 6.37 11.00
CA GLY A 128 19.64 5.09 10.58
C GLY A 128 19.09 3.92 11.42
N LEU A 129 20.00 3.09 11.94
CA LEU A 129 19.66 1.94 12.78
C LEU A 129 18.92 2.33 14.07
N LYS A 130 19.21 3.50 14.66
CA LYS A 130 18.51 3.96 15.87
C LYS A 130 17.06 4.31 15.56
N GLY A 131 16.81 4.89 14.39
CA GLY A 131 15.46 5.17 13.90
C GLY A 131 14.64 3.90 13.72
N LEU A 132 15.27 2.85 13.16
CA LEU A 132 14.62 1.56 13.02
C LEU A 132 14.18 0.96 14.36
N GLU A 133 15.06 1.01 15.36
CA GLU A 133 14.75 0.48 16.69
C GLU A 133 13.64 1.28 17.39
N GLU A 134 13.52 2.57 17.13
CA GLU A 134 12.41 3.38 17.67
C GLU A 134 11.08 2.99 17.00
N GLU A 135 11.06 2.83 15.69
CA GLU A 135 9.87 2.33 14.96
C GLU A 135 9.50 0.91 15.42
N ARG A 136 10.50 0.06 15.73
CA ARG A 136 10.27 -1.26 16.31
C ARG A 136 9.62 -1.18 17.69
N ARG A 137 10.04 -0.22 18.53
CA ARG A 137 9.36 0.04 19.83
C ARG A 137 7.93 0.48 19.62
N LEU A 138 7.66 1.32 18.61
CA LEU A 138 6.29 1.69 18.25
C LEU A 138 5.46 0.49 17.80
N ALA A 139 6.05 -0.43 17.04
CA ALA A 139 5.38 -1.67 16.59
C ALA A 139 5.00 -2.54 17.80
N TYR A 140 5.95 -2.70 18.73
CA TYR A 140 5.71 -3.39 20.00
C TYR A 140 4.60 -2.73 20.82
N VAL A 141 4.61 -1.39 20.94
CA VAL A 141 3.54 -0.66 21.63
C VAL A 141 2.21 -0.94 20.95
N GLY A 142 2.12 -0.84 19.62
CA GLY A 142 0.90 -1.08 18.86
C GLY A 142 0.31 -2.47 19.08
N LEU A 143 1.13 -3.52 18.95
CA LEU A 143 0.71 -4.91 19.17
C LEU A 143 0.24 -5.14 20.60
N THR A 144 0.96 -4.60 21.59
CA THR A 144 0.63 -4.76 23.01
C THR A 144 -0.58 -3.95 23.47
N ARG A 145 -1.21 -3.13 22.60
CA ARG A 145 -2.50 -2.50 22.94
C ARG A 145 -3.66 -3.49 22.86
N ALA A 146 -3.50 -4.61 22.16
CA ALA A 146 -4.53 -5.63 22.01
C ALA A 146 -4.55 -6.61 23.18
N ARG A 147 -5.70 -6.75 23.84
CA ARG A 147 -5.90 -7.73 24.91
C ARG A 147 -6.26 -9.13 24.39
N LYS A 148 -7.05 -9.21 23.31
CA LYS A 148 -7.53 -10.49 22.76
C LYS A 148 -7.06 -10.71 21.33
N ARG A 149 -7.22 -9.72 20.44
CA ARG A 149 -6.95 -9.87 19.01
C ARG A 149 -6.24 -8.65 18.42
N ALA A 150 -5.17 -8.88 17.68
CA ALA A 150 -4.51 -7.87 16.86
C ALA A 150 -4.57 -8.29 15.40
N PHE A 151 -5.07 -7.42 14.54
CA PHE A 151 -5.11 -7.63 13.10
C PHE A 151 -4.13 -6.67 12.43
N VAL A 152 -3.16 -7.20 11.69
CA VAL A 152 -2.13 -6.41 10.99
C VAL A 152 -2.43 -6.42 9.50
N TYR A 153 -2.45 -5.24 8.87
CA TYR A 153 -2.74 -5.10 7.45
C TYR A 153 -1.66 -4.31 6.71
N PHE A 154 -1.38 -4.73 5.48
CA PHE A 154 -0.60 -3.99 4.50
C PHE A 154 -1.38 -3.91 3.18
N ALA A 155 -1.17 -2.85 2.41
CA ALA A 155 -1.69 -2.73 1.05
C ALA A 155 -0.53 -2.85 0.04
N ALA A 156 -0.71 -3.61 -1.05
CA ALA A 156 0.29 -3.67 -2.13
C ALA A 156 0.39 -2.37 -2.93
N ASN A 157 -0.70 -1.62 -3.02
CA ASN A 157 -0.76 -0.35 -3.72
C ASN A 157 -1.50 0.66 -2.84
N ARG A 158 -0.85 1.80 -2.56
CA ARG A 158 -1.41 2.88 -1.75
C ARG A 158 -1.29 4.19 -2.50
N ARG A 159 -2.33 5.01 -2.44
CA ARG A 159 -2.30 6.36 -3.00
C ARG A 159 -1.88 7.38 -1.93
N VAL A 160 -0.60 7.74 -1.91
CA VAL A 160 0.00 8.68 -0.96
C VAL A 160 0.32 10.00 -1.67
N HIS A 161 -0.17 11.13 -1.13
CA HIS A 161 0.01 12.47 -1.73
C HIS A 161 -0.34 12.51 -3.22
N GLY A 162 -1.50 11.94 -3.58
CA GLY A 162 -2.01 11.93 -4.96
C GLY A 162 -1.39 10.87 -5.88
N ASN A 163 -0.22 10.34 -5.56
CA ASN A 163 0.50 9.36 -6.39
C ASN A 163 0.27 7.93 -5.91
N TRP A 164 0.08 7.01 -6.85
CA TRP A 164 0.08 5.58 -6.56
C TRP A 164 1.50 5.10 -6.30
N GLN A 165 1.70 4.45 -5.17
CA GLN A 165 2.96 3.84 -4.78
C GLN A 165 2.70 2.36 -4.55
N SER A 166 3.57 1.52 -5.13
CA SER A 166 3.60 0.10 -4.79
C SER A 166 4.38 -0.04 -3.49
N SER A 167 3.75 -0.64 -2.49
CA SER A 167 4.30 -0.82 -1.14
C SER A 167 4.67 -2.28 -0.94
N LEU A 168 5.84 -2.52 -0.36
CA LEU A 168 6.20 -3.85 0.14
C LEU A 168 5.66 -4.03 1.57
N PRO A 169 5.37 -5.27 2.01
CA PRO A 169 5.02 -5.54 3.39
C PRO A 169 6.15 -5.10 4.34
N SER A 170 5.80 -4.53 5.49
CA SER A 170 6.77 -4.14 6.52
C SER A 170 7.62 -5.31 6.98
N ARG A 171 8.92 -5.09 7.15
CA ARG A 171 9.83 -6.07 7.75
C ARG A 171 9.38 -6.55 9.13
N PHE A 172 8.66 -5.73 9.90
CA PHE A 172 8.17 -6.11 11.23
C PHE A 172 7.16 -7.25 11.19
N ILE A 173 6.50 -7.50 10.05
CA ILE A 173 5.60 -8.65 9.88
C ILE A 173 6.40 -9.96 9.96
N ASN A 174 7.57 -10.01 9.32
CA ASN A 174 8.42 -11.22 9.29
C ASN A 174 9.12 -11.49 10.63
N GLU A 175 9.10 -10.52 11.54
CA GLU A 175 9.67 -10.67 12.88
C GLU A 175 8.66 -11.26 13.88
N LEU A 176 7.38 -11.35 13.51
CA LEU A 176 6.37 -11.96 14.34
C LEU A 176 6.50 -13.49 14.36
N PRO A 177 6.35 -14.15 15.53
CA PRO A 177 6.41 -15.60 15.61
C PRO A 177 5.28 -16.25 14.79
N GLN A 178 5.65 -17.09 13.82
CA GLN A 178 4.68 -17.73 12.90
C GLN A 178 3.67 -18.62 13.62
N GLU A 179 4.06 -19.20 14.76
CA GLU A 179 3.19 -20.02 15.62
C GLU A 179 2.02 -19.25 16.25
N HIS A 180 2.07 -17.92 16.22
CA HIS A 180 1.06 -17.04 16.80
C HIS A 180 0.41 -16.12 15.78
N THR A 181 0.69 -16.32 14.48
CA THR A 181 0.14 -15.50 13.40
C THR A 181 -0.64 -16.36 12.41
N ASP A 182 -1.89 -15.99 12.17
CA ASP A 182 -2.65 -16.52 11.04
C ASP A 182 -2.56 -15.54 9.88
N THR A 183 -2.15 -16.03 8.70
CA THR A 183 -1.93 -15.20 7.52
C THR A 183 -3.08 -15.41 6.55
N VAL A 184 -3.94 -14.40 6.45
CA VAL A 184 -5.02 -14.37 5.46
C VAL A 184 -4.58 -13.51 4.28
N VAL A 185 -4.36 -14.15 3.13
CA VAL A 185 -4.07 -13.47 1.86
C VAL A 185 -5.27 -13.60 0.94
N ASP A 186 -5.72 -12.48 0.38
CA ASP A 186 -6.79 -12.48 -0.62
C ASP A 186 -6.27 -13.09 -1.93
N GLU A 187 -7.07 -13.97 -2.54
CA GLU A 187 -6.66 -14.91 -3.61
C GLU A 187 -6.22 -14.22 -4.92
N GLY A 188 -6.39 -12.89 -5.02
CA GLY A 188 -5.89 -12.05 -6.11
C GLY A 188 -4.41 -11.67 -6.04
N PHE A 189 -3.70 -12.01 -4.96
CA PHE A 189 -2.27 -11.67 -4.76
C PHE A 189 -1.30 -12.69 -5.40
N TYR A 190 -1.82 -13.78 -5.99
CA TYR A 190 -1.05 -14.89 -6.56
C TYR A 190 -0.34 -14.53 -7.88
N GLY A 191 0.71 -13.71 -7.76
CA GLY A 191 1.73 -13.50 -8.80
C GLY A 191 3.17 -13.57 -8.28
N GLY A 192 3.40 -13.62 -6.96
CA GLY A 192 4.76 -13.56 -6.40
C GLY A 192 4.99 -14.25 -5.05
N TYR A 193 3.97 -14.87 -4.46
CA TYR A 193 4.04 -15.41 -3.09
C TYR A 193 4.54 -16.86 -2.98
N VAL A 194 5.32 -17.34 -3.95
CA VAL A 194 6.12 -18.58 -3.80
C VAL A 194 7.50 -18.27 -3.19
N GLY A 195 7.79 -17.01 -2.84
CA GLY A 195 9.09 -16.56 -2.31
C GLY A 195 9.20 -16.40 -0.78
N PHE A 196 8.13 -16.64 -0.02
CA PHE A 196 8.12 -16.42 1.45
C PHE A 196 8.52 -17.64 2.28
N ARG A 197 8.72 -18.82 1.67
CA ARG A 197 9.10 -20.05 2.39
C ARG A 197 10.59 -20.39 2.34
N ASP A 198 11.37 -19.77 1.46
CA ASP A 198 12.75 -20.19 1.18
C ASP A 198 13.80 -19.06 1.27
N ASN A 199 13.62 -18.10 2.19
CA ASN A 199 14.59 -17.01 2.36
C ASN A 199 15.38 -17.07 3.68
N ALA A 200 15.50 -18.28 4.27
CA ALA A 200 16.45 -18.55 5.35
C ALA A 200 17.84 -18.99 4.84
N GLN A 201 18.02 -19.15 3.51
CA GLN A 201 19.28 -19.65 2.94
C GLN A 201 19.70 -19.02 1.60
N ALA A 202 19.13 -17.88 1.19
CA ALA A 202 19.55 -17.18 -0.02
C ALA A 202 20.54 -16.04 0.27
N ALA A 203 21.68 -16.38 0.88
CA ALA A 203 22.90 -15.63 0.59
C ALA A 203 23.31 -16.04 -0.83
N THR A 204 23.19 -15.12 -1.80
CA THR A 204 23.49 -15.26 -3.24
C THR A 204 22.26 -15.44 -4.14
N PHE A 205 21.48 -14.37 -4.33
CA PHE A 205 20.76 -14.17 -5.60
C PHE A 205 20.90 -12.73 -6.05
N GLY A 206 21.61 -12.54 -7.17
CA GLY A 206 21.74 -11.26 -7.85
C GLY A 206 20.45 -10.94 -8.59
N SER A 207 19.75 -9.91 -8.13
CA SER A 207 18.62 -9.32 -8.85
C SER A 207 19.10 -8.03 -9.52
N GLY A 208 18.93 -7.93 -10.83
CA GLY A 208 19.40 -6.84 -11.69
C GLY A 208 18.55 -5.58 -11.57
N TYR A 209 18.57 -4.93 -10.40
CA TYR A 209 17.90 -3.65 -10.17
C TYR A 209 18.91 -2.50 -10.24
N ASP A 210 19.05 -1.90 -11.42
CA ASP A 210 20.03 -0.85 -11.69
C ASP A 210 19.52 0.54 -11.27
N SER A 211 19.48 0.80 -9.96
CA SER A 211 19.19 2.14 -9.44
C SER A 211 20.50 2.92 -9.19
N PRO A 212 20.53 4.25 -9.43
CA PRO A 212 21.71 5.09 -9.14
C PRO A 212 22.16 5.03 -7.67
N GLY A 213 21.27 4.69 -6.75
CA GLY A 213 21.58 4.43 -5.34
C GLY A 213 22.34 3.12 -5.13
N TRP A 214 21.96 2.07 -5.87
CA TRP A 214 22.58 0.74 -5.79
C TRP A 214 24.04 0.74 -6.28
N LYS A 215 24.36 1.51 -7.34
CA LYS A 215 25.75 1.68 -7.82
C LYS A 215 26.68 2.31 -6.76
N ARG A 216 26.16 3.25 -5.96
CA ARG A 216 26.93 3.89 -4.87
C ARG A 216 27.20 2.92 -3.72
N ALA A 217 26.23 2.08 -3.39
CA ALA A 217 26.38 1.04 -2.36
C ALA A 217 27.36 -0.08 -2.80
N GLN A 218 27.37 -0.43 -4.09
CA GLN A 218 28.29 -1.43 -4.64
C GLN A 218 29.75 -0.92 -4.69
N ALA A 219 29.96 0.34 -5.04
CA ALA A 219 31.29 0.98 -5.03
C ALA A 219 31.90 1.03 -3.62
N ASN A 220 31.07 1.28 -2.59
CA ASN A 220 31.52 1.25 -1.19
C ASN A 220 31.80 -0.18 -0.67
N ARG A 221 31.14 -1.19 -1.23
CA ARG A 221 31.39 -2.62 -0.92
C ARG A 221 32.67 -3.15 -1.56
N ALA A 222 33.06 -2.63 -2.73
CA ALA A 222 34.28 -3.04 -3.44
C ALA A 222 35.57 -2.51 -2.78
N ALA A 223 35.50 -1.43 -2.00
CA ALA A 223 36.65 -0.85 -1.30
C ALA A 223 36.99 -1.55 0.03
N ALA A 224 36.12 -2.43 0.54
CA ALA A 224 36.27 -3.07 1.84
C ALA A 224 36.07 -4.60 1.74
N GLY A 225 37.16 -5.36 1.63
CA GLY A 225 37.11 -6.80 1.93
C GLY A 225 37.96 -7.72 1.06
N ALA A 226 39.26 -7.45 0.98
CA ALA A 226 40.21 -8.52 0.68
C ALA A 226 40.25 -9.50 1.87
N GLN A 227 40.10 -10.79 1.57
CA GLN A 227 40.32 -11.99 2.39
C GLN A 227 39.05 -12.79 2.68
N ARG A 228 38.81 -13.82 1.87
CA ARG A 228 38.56 -15.20 2.34
C ARG A 228 38.64 -16.21 1.19
N THR A 229 39.17 -17.37 1.54
CA THR A 229 39.67 -18.50 0.75
C THR A 229 38.59 -19.22 -0.09
N ARG A 230 38.96 -19.68 -1.29
CA ARG A 230 38.11 -20.44 -2.24
C ARG A 230 37.91 -21.90 -1.77
N PRO A 231 36.69 -22.48 -1.81
CA PRO A 231 36.48 -23.94 -1.78
C PRO A 231 36.62 -24.57 -3.19
N PRO A 232 36.82 -25.90 -3.30
CA PRO A 232 37.21 -26.56 -4.54
C PRO A 232 36.05 -26.74 -5.53
N LEU A 233 36.39 -26.86 -6.81
CA LEU A 233 35.45 -27.10 -7.91
C LEU A 233 35.05 -28.59 -7.95
N ILE A 234 33.76 -28.87 -7.88
CA ILE A 234 33.19 -30.20 -8.15
C ILE A 234 32.55 -30.12 -9.54
N GLU A 235 33.08 -30.90 -10.49
CA GLU A 235 32.46 -31.07 -11.81
C GLU A 235 31.19 -31.91 -11.67
N ALA A 236 30.03 -31.31 -11.92
CA ALA A 236 28.75 -32.01 -12.00
C ALA A 236 28.17 -31.80 -13.40
N GLN A 237 27.97 -32.89 -14.13
CA GLN A 237 27.21 -32.90 -15.38
C GLN A 237 25.72 -32.85 -15.05
N ALA A 238 25.03 -31.82 -15.54
CA ALA A 238 23.59 -31.65 -15.37
C ALA A 238 22.84 -32.52 -16.39
N TYR A 239 21.92 -33.36 -15.91
CA TYR A 239 20.84 -33.92 -16.72
C TYR A 239 19.57 -33.11 -16.46
N THR A 240 18.85 -32.78 -17.53
CA THR A 240 17.58 -32.07 -17.47
C THR A 240 16.50 -33.05 -17.00
N VAL A 241 16.01 -32.88 -15.77
CA VAL A 241 14.79 -33.57 -15.31
C VAL A 241 13.61 -32.71 -15.75
N GLN A 242 12.81 -33.20 -16.71
CA GLN A 242 11.50 -32.64 -16.97
C GLN A 242 10.57 -33.00 -15.80
N THR A 243 10.28 -32.03 -14.94
CA THR A 243 9.20 -32.14 -13.95
C THR A 243 7.94 -31.49 -14.51
N SER A 244 7.16 -32.28 -15.24
CA SER A 244 5.71 -32.15 -15.23
C SER A 244 5.14 -33.47 -15.68
N ASP A 245 4.52 -34.16 -14.74
CA ASP A 245 3.72 -35.34 -15.00
C ASP A 245 2.58 -34.94 -15.98
N PRO A 246 2.50 -35.52 -17.19
CA PRO A 246 1.46 -35.21 -18.18
C PRO A 246 0.04 -35.59 -17.73
N SER A 247 -0.12 -36.21 -16.56
CA SER A 247 -1.40 -36.68 -16.02
C SER A 247 -2.15 -35.69 -15.12
N ALA A 248 -1.64 -34.48 -14.89
CA ALA A 248 -2.19 -33.55 -13.89
C ALA A 248 -3.44 -32.75 -14.30
N THR A 249 -4.14 -33.12 -15.38
CA THR A 249 -5.34 -32.42 -15.87
C THR A 249 -6.45 -33.42 -16.13
N GLN A 250 -7.61 -33.16 -15.54
CA GLN A 250 -8.84 -33.97 -15.70
C GLN A 250 -9.63 -33.66 -16.99
N TYR A 251 -9.06 -32.87 -17.90
CA TYR A 251 -9.70 -32.39 -19.14
C TYR A 251 -8.94 -32.85 -20.39
N ALA A 252 -9.70 -33.24 -21.41
CA ALA A 252 -9.19 -33.63 -22.72
C ALA A 252 -9.53 -32.58 -23.78
N ARG A 253 -8.76 -32.57 -24.87
CA ARG A 253 -9.07 -31.77 -26.07
C ARG A 253 -10.45 -32.16 -26.60
N GLY A 254 -11.33 -31.19 -26.80
CA GLY A 254 -12.71 -31.38 -27.24
C GLY A 254 -13.76 -31.25 -26.13
N ASP A 255 -13.35 -31.32 -24.86
CA ASP A 255 -14.25 -31.22 -23.71
C ASP A 255 -14.98 -29.87 -23.70
N ARG A 256 -16.27 -29.93 -23.35
CA ARG A 256 -17.10 -28.75 -23.11
C ARG A 256 -16.92 -28.28 -21.68
N VAL A 257 -16.56 -27.01 -21.53
CA VAL A 257 -16.21 -26.42 -20.24
C VAL A 257 -16.87 -25.06 -20.08
N PHE A 258 -17.18 -24.69 -18.84
CA PHE A 258 -17.76 -23.40 -18.48
C PHE A 258 -16.75 -22.60 -17.65
N HIS A 259 -16.56 -21.34 -18.02
CA HIS A 259 -15.77 -20.37 -17.28
C HIS A 259 -16.65 -19.19 -16.86
N GLN A 260 -16.62 -18.81 -15.58
CA GLN A 260 -17.50 -17.78 -15.01
C GLN A 260 -17.52 -16.47 -15.80
N LYS A 261 -16.37 -16.05 -16.34
CA LYS A 261 -16.23 -14.81 -17.13
C LYS A 261 -16.49 -14.96 -18.64
N PHE A 262 -16.21 -16.12 -19.22
CA PHE A 262 -16.17 -16.30 -20.67
C PHE A 262 -17.29 -17.20 -21.21
N GLY A 263 -18.09 -17.78 -20.32
CA GLY A 263 -19.19 -18.67 -20.66
C GLY A 263 -18.70 -20.06 -21.08
N TYR A 264 -19.48 -20.70 -21.93
CA TYR A 264 -19.16 -22.03 -22.45
C TYR A 264 -18.10 -21.96 -23.56
N GLY A 265 -17.20 -22.96 -23.57
CA GLY A 265 -16.19 -23.13 -24.59
C GLY A 265 -15.76 -24.58 -24.76
N ARG A 266 -15.01 -24.85 -25.83
CA ARG A 266 -14.41 -26.17 -26.10
C ARG A 266 -12.89 -26.12 -25.99
N VAL A 267 -12.30 -27.09 -25.29
CA VAL A 267 -10.85 -27.20 -25.12
C VAL A 267 -10.18 -27.52 -26.47
N THR A 268 -9.27 -26.66 -26.95
CA THR A 268 -8.53 -26.83 -28.20
C THR A 268 -7.10 -27.36 -28.00
N ALA A 269 -6.47 -27.12 -26.86
CA ALA A 269 -5.16 -27.68 -26.50
C ALA A 269 -4.98 -27.79 -24.97
N VAL A 270 -4.14 -28.73 -24.54
CA VAL A 270 -3.83 -29.01 -23.12
C VAL A 270 -2.31 -29.04 -22.96
N GLU A 271 -1.77 -28.14 -22.13
CA GLU A 271 -0.33 -28.00 -21.82
C GLU A 271 -0.15 -28.03 -20.29
N GLY A 272 0.00 -29.23 -19.72
CA GLY A 272 -0.01 -29.41 -18.26
C GLY A 272 -1.33 -28.91 -17.67
N ASN A 273 -1.29 -28.00 -16.69
CA ASN A 273 -2.49 -27.41 -16.10
C ASN A 273 -3.11 -26.26 -16.92
N LYS A 274 -2.54 -25.92 -18.08
CA LYS A 274 -3.04 -24.83 -18.95
C LYS A 274 -3.90 -25.41 -20.07
N LEU A 275 -5.13 -24.93 -20.16
CA LEU A 275 -6.09 -25.25 -21.21
C LEU A 275 -6.18 -24.07 -22.17
N THR A 276 -6.05 -24.34 -23.47
CA THR A 276 -6.49 -23.41 -24.51
C THR A 276 -7.93 -23.75 -24.85
N ILE A 277 -8.85 -22.81 -24.72
CA ILE A 277 -10.30 -23.02 -24.89
C ILE A 277 -10.82 -21.99 -25.88
N ASN A 278 -11.61 -22.45 -26.85
CA ASN A 278 -12.37 -21.57 -27.72
C ASN A 278 -13.77 -21.35 -27.13
N PHE A 279 -14.02 -20.15 -26.62
CA PHE A 279 -15.28 -19.75 -26.00
C PHE A 279 -16.26 -19.20 -27.03
N ASP A 280 -17.53 -19.61 -26.93
CA ASP A 280 -18.56 -19.31 -27.94
C ASP A 280 -18.76 -17.79 -28.16
N HIS A 281 -18.62 -16.99 -27.09
CA HIS A 281 -18.79 -15.53 -27.14
C HIS A 281 -17.48 -14.73 -27.04
N SER A 282 -16.39 -15.36 -26.60
CA SER A 282 -15.13 -14.66 -26.25
C SER A 282 -13.90 -15.10 -27.06
N GLY A 283 -14.07 -16.06 -27.98
CA GLY A 283 -13.00 -16.60 -28.81
C GLY A 283 -11.97 -17.43 -28.03
N GLU A 284 -10.79 -17.64 -28.61
CA GLU A 284 -9.74 -18.47 -28.00
C GLU A 284 -9.05 -17.76 -26.81
N LYS A 285 -8.99 -18.44 -25.67
CA LYS A 285 -8.31 -17.98 -24.45
C LYS A 285 -7.57 -19.13 -23.78
N LYS A 286 -6.41 -18.80 -23.19
CA LYS A 286 -5.66 -19.71 -22.33
C LYS A 286 -6.09 -19.52 -20.87
N VAL A 287 -6.53 -20.57 -20.21
CA VAL A 287 -6.98 -20.58 -18.82
C VAL A 287 -6.40 -21.80 -18.09
N ILE A 288 -6.39 -21.78 -16.77
CA ILE A 288 -5.93 -22.91 -15.95
C ILE A 288 -7.15 -23.81 -15.64
N ASP A 289 -6.92 -25.12 -15.57
CA ASP A 289 -7.96 -26.14 -15.35
C ASP A 289 -8.82 -25.93 -14.09
N THR A 290 -8.27 -25.31 -13.03
CA THR A 290 -8.99 -24.97 -11.79
C THR A 290 -10.12 -23.95 -12.00
N PHE A 291 -10.05 -23.11 -13.03
CA PHE A 291 -11.03 -22.04 -13.29
C PHE A 291 -12.14 -22.45 -14.26
N VAL A 292 -12.21 -23.73 -14.61
CA VAL A 292 -13.25 -24.26 -15.49
C VAL A 292 -13.97 -25.42 -14.85
N THR A 293 -15.28 -25.49 -15.08
CA THR A 293 -16.12 -26.62 -14.68
C THR A 293 -16.57 -27.39 -15.92
N ARG A 294 -16.81 -28.70 -15.80
CA ARG A 294 -17.37 -29.50 -16.91
C ARG A 294 -18.77 -28.98 -17.25
N GLY A 295 -18.97 -28.58 -18.50
CA GLY A 295 -20.29 -28.19 -18.99
C GLY A 295 -21.08 -29.44 -19.37
N CYS A 296 -22.20 -29.70 -18.70
CA CYS A 296 -23.14 -30.74 -19.12
C CYS A 296 -23.84 -30.30 -20.42
N GLU A 297 -23.86 -31.17 -21.44
CA GLU A 297 -24.79 -31.02 -22.57
C GLU A 297 -26.20 -31.39 -22.07
N HIS A 298 -27.12 -30.43 -22.08
CA HIS A 298 -28.54 -30.78 -22.22
C HIS A 298 -28.77 -31.07 -23.69
N ALA A 299 -29.05 -32.34 -23.98
CA ALA A 299 -29.61 -32.79 -25.25
C ALA A 299 -30.97 -32.16 -25.51
#